data_AF-A0A920DH02-F1
#
_entry.id   AF-A0A920DH02-F1
#
_cell.length_a   1.000
_cell.length_b   1.000
_cell.length_c   1.000
_cell.angle_alpha   90.00
_cell.angle_beta   90.00
_cell.angle_gamma   90.00
#
_symmetry.space_group_name_H-M   'P 1'
#
loop_
_entity.id
_entity.type
_entity.pdbx_description
1 polymer ?
#
loop_
_entity_poly.entity_id
_entity_poly.type
_entity_poly.pdbx_seq_one_letter_code
_entity_poly.pdbx_strand_id
1 'polypeptide(L)'
;MNPNGRIPVIVDRANDDLAVFESGAIMIYLAEKTGKLLPQDAHQKSVAIQWLMFQMGGIGPMMGQANVFFRYFPEKYNQQLIDTKMRAEDFLKF
;
A
#
# COMPACT_ATOMS: atom_id res chain seq x y z
N MET A 1 -12.77 -4.26 15.56
CA MET A 1 -11.45 -4.80 15.14
C MET A 1 -10.82 -4.03 13.99
N ASN A 2 -11.53 -3.74 12.88
CA ASN A 2 -11.10 -2.72 11.91
C ASN A 2 -12.30 -1.86 11.45
N PRO A 3 -12.31 -0.54 11.67
CA PRO A 3 -13.39 0.35 11.22
C PRO A 3 -13.44 0.54 9.69
N ASN A 4 -12.34 0.27 8.97
CA ASN A 4 -12.24 0.38 7.51
C ASN A 4 -12.84 -0.86 6.77
N GLY A 5 -13.15 -1.94 7.49
CA GLY A 5 -13.76 -3.15 6.91
C GLY A 5 -12.89 -3.90 5.89
N ARG A 6 -11.60 -3.57 5.79
CA ARG A 6 -10.64 -4.22 4.87
C ARG A 6 -9.69 -5.16 5.61
N ILE A 7 -9.28 -6.22 4.95
CA ILE A 7 -8.14 -7.03 5.38
C ILE A 7 -6.83 -6.33 4.96
N PRO A 8 -5.69 -6.59 5.62
CA PRO A 8 -5.47 -7.49 6.76
C PRO A 8 -5.70 -6.83 8.14
N VAL A 9 -5.99 -7.67 9.14
CA VAL A 9 -6.09 -7.33 10.56
C VAL A 9 -5.48 -8.47 11.37
N ILE A 10 -4.68 -8.16 12.38
CA ILE A 10 -4.17 -9.14 13.36
C ILE A 10 -4.61 -8.78 14.79
N VAL A 11 -4.59 -9.76 15.68
CA VAL A 11 -4.87 -9.57 17.12
C VAL A 11 -3.71 -10.19 17.88
N ASP A 12 -2.99 -9.38 18.65
CA ASP A 12 -1.94 -9.87 19.54
C ASP A 12 -2.50 -10.23 20.91
N ARG A 13 -2.83 -11.51 21.08
CA ARG A 13 -3.38 -12.04 22.34
C ARG A 13 -2.41 -11.97 23.51
N ALA A 14 -1.10 -11.85 23.25
CA ALA A 14 -0.10 -11.72 24.29
C ALA A 14 0.06 -10.27 24.80
N ASN A 15 -0.58 -9.30 24.12
CA ASN A 15 -0.51 -7.89 24.45
C ASN A 15 -1.94 -7.33 24.58
N ASP A 16 -2.67 -7.84 25.56
CA ASP A 16 -4.03 -7.39 25.91
C ASP A 16 -5.01 -7.41 24.74
N ASP A 17 -4.95 -8.48 23.93
CA ASP A 17 -5.76 -8.66 22.72
C ASP A 17 -5.71 -7.43 21.76
N LEU A 18 -4.57 -6.76 21.69
CA LEU A 18 -4.37 -5.58 20.84
C LEU A 18 -4.66 -5.91 19.36
N ALA A 19 -5.69 -5.28 18.81
CA ALA A 19 -6.02 -5.38 17.39
C ALA A 19 -5.25 -4.33 16.58
N VAL A 20 -4.53 -4.78 15.54
CA VAL A 20 -3.78 -3.93 14.63
C VAL A 20 -4.30 -4.13 13.21
N PHE A 21 -4.66 -3.04 12.55
CA PHE A 21 -5.17 -2.99 11.18
C PHE A 21 -4.32 -2.04 10.33
N GLU A 22 -4.53 -2.05 9.01
CA GLU A 22 -3.63 -1.48 7.98
C GLU A 22 -2.31 -2.25 7.84
N SER A 23 -2.05 -2.77 6.63
CA SER A 23 -0.88 -3.65 6.38
C SER A 23 0.46 -2.99 6.73
N GLY A 24 0.61 -1.69 6.45
CA GLY A 24 1.81 -0.93 6.82
C GLY A 24 2.03 -0.87 8.34
N ALA A 25 0.96 -0.59 9.10
CA ALA A 25 1.03 -0.55 10.56
C ALA A 25 1.32 -1.92 11.16
N ILE A 26 0.73 -2.99 10.60
CA ILE A 26 1.01 -4.37 11.02
C ILE A 26 2.49 -4.72 10.82
N MET A 27 3.09 -4.35 9.68
CA MET A 27 4.50 -4.62 9.42
C MET A 27 5.42 -3.88 10.40
N ILE A 28 5.16 -2.60 10.66
CA ILE A 28 5.93 -1.82 11.64
C ILE A 28 5.80 -2.46 13.03
N TYR A 29 4.57 -2.77 13.45
CA TYR A 29 4.30 -3.37 14.75
C TYR A 29 5.03 -4.71 14.95
N LEU A 30 4.99 -5.61 13.96
CA LEU A 30 5.71 -6.89 14.03
C LEU A 30 7.23 -6.70 14.02
N ALA A 31 7.73 -5.73 13.26
CA ALA A 31 9.14 -5.41 13.21
C ALA A 31 9.65 -4.90 14.56
N GLU A 32 8.91 -4.02 15.23
CA GLU A 32 9.21 -3.52 16.57
C GLU A 32 9.11 -4.63 17.62
N LYS A 33 8.03 -5.42 17.60
CA LYS A 33 7.83 -6.52 18.54
C LYS A 33 8.93 -7.58 18.47
N THR A 34 9.44 -7.86 17.27
CA THR A 34 10.46 -8.91 17.05
C THR A 34 11.89 -8.38 17.03
N GLY A 35 12.07 -7.06 16.91
CA GLY A 35 13.37 -6.44 16.69
C GLY A 35 14.00 -6.78 15.33
N LYS A 36 13.20 -7.18 14.33
CA LYS A 36 13.66 -7.64 13.00
C LYS A 36 13.08 -6.77 11.89
N LEU A 37 13.71 -6.83 10.71
CA LEU A 37 13.19 -6.26 9.44
C LEU A 37 13.05 -4.73 9.38
N LEU A 38 13.18 -4.01 10.51
CA LEU A 38 13.29 -2.57 10.56
C LEU A 38 14.62 -2.19 11.25
N PRO A 39 15.51 -1.43 10.59
CA PRO A 39 16.76 -0.97 11.20
C PRO A 39 16.52 -0.15 12.46
N GLN A 40 17.43 -0.23 13.43
CA GLN A 40 17.37 0.59 14.64
C GLN A 40 18.03 1.96 14.47
N ASP A 41 19.02 2.05 13.57
CA ASP A 41 19.60 3.33 13.17
C ASP A 41 18.52 4.27 12.61
N ALA A 42 18.49 5.51 13.10
CA ALA A 42 17.43 6.45 12.81
C ALA A 42 17.36 6.80 11.31
N HIS A 43 18.52 6.92 10.64
CA HIS A 43 18.57 7.24 9.22
C HIS A 43 18.06 6.09 8.37
N GLN A 44 18.56 4.86 8.60
CA GLN A 44 18.09 3.68 7.87
C GLN A 44 16.62 3.34 8.14
N LYS A 45 16.16 3.52 9.38
CA LYS A 45 14.75 3.37 9.75
C LYS A 45 13.87 4.34 8.97
N SER A 46 14.28 5.60 8.88
CA SER A 46 13.58 6.61 8.09
C SER A 46 13.47 6.23 6.62
N VAL A 47 14.56 5.74 6.01
CA VAL A 47 14.55 5.27 4.61
C VAL A 47 13.57 4.12 4.42
N ALA A 48 13.58 3.11 5.30
CA ALA A 48 12.66 1.97 5.22
C ALA A 48 11.19 2.41 5.34
N ILE A 49 10.88 3.32 6.27
CA ILE A 49 9.53 3.85 6.46
C ILE A 49 9.08 4.67 5.25
N GLN A 50 9.96 5.48 4.65
CA GLN A 50 9.63 6.26 3.45
C GLN A 50 9.19 5.35 2.28
N TRP A 51 9.93 4.28 2.02
CA TRP A 51 9.57 3.31 0.99
C TRP A 51 8.28 2.55 1.29
N LEU A 52 8.06 2.21 2.56
CA LEU A 52 6.81 1.60 2.99
C LEU A 52 5.62 2.54 2.73
N MET A 53 5.74 3.80 3.12
CA MET A 53 4.68 4.79 2.91
C MET A 53 4.45 5.10 1.42
N PHE A 54 5.51 5.12 0.61
CA PHE A 54 5.39 5.22 -0.84
C PHE A 54 4.58 4.06 -1.43
N GLN A 55 4.81 2.83 -0.96
CA GLN A 55 4.02 1.67 -1.39
C GLN A 55 2.55 1.78 -0.94
N MET A 56 2.31 2.21 0.30
CA MET A 56 0.97 2.34 0.88
C MET A 56 0.14 3.46 0.22
N GLY A 57 0.75 4.60 -0.08
CA GLY A 57 0.08 5.79 -0.62
C GLY A 57 0.05 5.88 -2.15
N GLY A 58 1.01 5.24 -2.84
CA GLY A 58 1.15 5.31 -4.29
C GLY A 58 0.78 4.00 -4.98
N ILE A 59 1.72 3.05 -4.95
CA ILE A 59 1.66 1.83 -5.79
C ILE A 59 0.43 0.98 -5.47
N GLY A 60 0.15 0.72 -4.19
CA GLY A 60 -0.95 -0.14 -3.77
C GLY A 60 -2.32 0.31 -4.29
N PRO A 61 -2.75 1.55 -4.03
CA PRO A 61 -4.01 2.08 -4.54
C PRO A 61 -4.10 2.11 -6.06
N MET A 62 -3.01 2.48 -6.76
CA MET A 62 -3.00 2.56 -8.23
C MET A 62 -3.15 1.19 -8.89
N MET A 63 -2.49 0.15 -8.36
CA MET A 63 -2.67 -1.22 -8.85
C MET A 63 -4.10 -1.72 -8.62
N GLY A 64 -4.71 -1.36 -7.48
CA GLY A 64 -6.12 -1.67 -7.21
C GLY A 64 -7.07 -1.08 -8.26
N GLN A 65 -6.86 0.19 -8.62
CA GLN A 65 -7.62 0.85 -9.68
C GLN A 65 -7.40 0.18 -11.04
N ALA A 66 -6.13 -0.06 -11.41
CA ALA A 66 -5.78 -0.69 -12.69
C ALA A 66 -6.46 -2.06 -12.85
N ASN A 67 -6.48 -2.88 -11.79
CA ASN A 67 -7.15 -4.19 -11.82
C ASN A 67 -8.66 -4.06 -12.01
N VAL A 68 -9.31 -3.07 -11.42
CA VAL A 68 -10.74 -2.80 -11.65
C VAL A 68 -10.98 -2.40 -13.11
N PHE A 69 -10.15 -1.50 -13.65
CA PHE A 69 -10.26 -1.07 -15.05
C PHE A 69 -10.10 -2.24 -16.03
N PHE A 70 -9.06 -3.07 -15.86
CA PHE A 70 -8.83 -4.23 -16.72
C PHE A 70 -9.90 -5.32 -16.61
N ARG A 71 -10.46 -5.56 -15.42
CA ARG A 71 -11.40 -6.66 -15.19
C ARG A 71 -12.82 -6.33 -15.63
N TYR A 72 -13.25 -5.08 -15.46
CA TYR A 72 -14.67 -4.71 -15.56
C TYR A 72 -15.01 -3.83 -16.77
N PHE A 73 -14.03 -3.32 -17.53
CA PHE A 73 -14.30 -2.58 -18.77
C PHE A 73 -13.99 -3.44 -20.00
N PRO A 74 -15.00 -3.81 -20.81
CA PRO A 74 -14.79 -4.50 -22.08
C PRO A 74 -14.01 -3.60 -23.06
N GLU A 75 -13.14 -4.21 -23.88
CA GLU A 75 -12.19 -3.53 -24.80
C GLU A 75 -12.78 -2.38 -25.64
N LYS A 76 -14.08 -2.40 -25.95
CA LYS A 76 -14.76 -1.37 -26.75
C LYS A 76 -14.65 0.06 -26.19
N TYR A 77 -14.39 0.23 -24.89
CA TYR A 77 -14.17 1.56 -24.27
C TYR A 77 -12.69 1.88 -24.03
N ASN A 78 -11.80 0.89 -24.10
CA ASN A 78 -10.38 1.07 -23.82
C ASN A 78 -9.70 1.94 -24.88
N GLN A 79 -10.07 1.78 -26.14
CA GLN A 79 -9.46 2.53 -27.24
C GLN A 79 -9.70 4.05 -27.14
N GLN A 80 -10.90 4.47 -26.71
CA GLN A 80 -11.23 5.90 -26.59
C GLN A 80 -10.56 6.58 -25.40
N LEU A 81 -10.31 5.85 -24.29
CA LEU A 81 -9.67 6.40 -23.09
C LEU A 81 -8.13 6.43 -23.23
N ILE A 82 -7.55 5.45 -23.93
CA ILE A 82 -6.13 5.40 -24.25
C ILE A 82 -5.72 6.58 -25.14
N ASP A 83 -6.50 6.87 -26.18
CA ASP A 83 -6.24 8.01 -27.09
C ASP A 83 -6.37 9.39 -26.41
N THR A 84 -7.19 9.50 -25.36
CA THR A 84 -7.48 10.81 -24.74
C THR A 84 -6.57 11.14 -23.55
N LYS A 85 -5.95 10.15 -22.88
CA LYS A 85 -5.26 10.37 -21.59
C LYS A 85 -3.86 9.79 -21.42
N MET A 86 -3.25 9.21 -22.45
CA MET A 86 -1.94 8.57 -22.29
C MET A 86 -0.92 9.07 -23.31
N ARG A 87 -0.61 10.38 -23.29
CA ARG A 87 0.66 10.85 -23.84
C ARG A 87 1.76 10.55 -22.83
N ALA A 88 2.78 9.81 -23.29
CA ALA A 88 3.94 9.40 -22.50
C ALA A 88 4.73 10.58 -21.88
N GLU A 89 4.45 11.81 -22.30
CA GLU A 89 5.08 13.05 -21.82
C GLU A 89 4.62 13.47 -20.41
N ASP A 90 3.45 13.00 -19.94
CA ASP A 90 2.87 13.42 -18.66
C ASP A 90 3.45 12.66 -17.44
N PHE A 91 4.14 11.54 -17.66
CA PHE A 91 4.71 10.70 -16.58
C PHE A 91 6.15 11.08 -16.16
N LEU A 92 6.80 12.03 -16.85
CA LEU A 92 8.20 12.40 -16.61
C LEU A 92 8.41 13.66 -15.72
N LYS A 93 7.42 14.06 -14.92
CA LYS A 93 7.49 15.27 -14.09
C LYS A 93 7.29 15.09 -12.58
N PHE A 94 7.66 13.93 -12.04
CA PHE A 94 7.84 13.76 -10.59
C PHE A 94 9.22 13.21 -10.29
#